data_AF-A0A7Y6YI60-F1
#
_entry.id   AF-A0A7Y6YI60-F1
#
_cell.length_a   1.000
_cell.length_b   1.000
_cell.length_c   1.000
_cell.angle_alpha   90.00
_cell.angle_beta   90.00
_cell.angle_gamma   90.00
#
_symmetry.space_group_name_H-M   'P 1'
#
loop_
_entity.id
_entity.type
_entity.pdbx_description
1 polymer ?
#
loop_
_entity_poly.entity_id
_entity_poly.type
_entity_poly.pdbx_seq_one_letter_code
_entity_poly.pdbx_strand_id
1 'polypeptide(L)'
;MSCSLTVGAQSTERIKIMTYNLLNYRNSTPWCDGSNNSSSQKDTYLNTVVQHAEPHILICQEVGANSGVPADRILTNALNTGGVNHWAKAQYTNNSFSDLVNAAFYDTRYVELHSQSHITQDASGSSLVRVIDFYRFYYKDSLLGGLDNDTIFFTVIGAHFKAGSTTSDQNQRTSAALAIMQYIQSSVPDDNVILCGDLNLNTGASAAFQHLIDYSVVGMRLYDPINETGNWYNDYGMRYYHTQSTRTSNTNSGCFSGGGLDDRYDHILVSDEILNGAEGMEFVTNSFTVLGNDGLHLNDDITDGSNFSVPANVLTALHGMSDHLPVTLELDIQKMSVSTEENSLEPHYIRIAQLTSNSIRVEWPENAGRANSVEILDLNGRVINVIHPDTHRFEIHDINWPTGIYVARITLANGEVAFAKFMKR
;
A
#
# COMPACT_ATOMS: atom_id res chain seq x y z
N MET A 1 19.55 20.10 -29.32
CA MET A 1 19.48 19.75 -27.88
C MET A 1 18.80 18.40 -27.81
N SER A 2 19.51 17.36 -27.38
CA SER A 2 18.93 16.06 -27.10
C SER A 2 19.01 15.88 -25.60
N CYS A 3 17.86 15.94 -24.93
CA CYS A 3 17.75 15.63 -23.51
C CYS A 3 17.69 14.10 -23.40
N SER A 4 18.74 13.47 -22.92
CA SER A 4 18.70 12.06 -22.53
C SER A 4 18.31 11.99 -21.06
N LEU A 5 17.04 11.69 -20.82
CA LEU A 5 16.57 11.22 -19.51
C LEU A 5 17.12 9.80 -19.32
N THR A 6 18.12 9.64 -18.46
CA THR A 6 18.42 8.33 -17.86
C THR A 6 17.41 8.09 -16.75
N VAL A 7 16.33 7.36 -17.06
CA VAL A 7 15.50 6.72 -16.04
C VAL A 7 16.33 5.58 -15.47
N GLY A 8 16.79 5.72 -14.23
CA GLY A 8 17.20 4.56 -13.46
C GLY A 8 15.96 3.72 -13.22
N ALA A 9 15.92 2.50 -13.75
CA ALA A 9 14.87 1.55 -13.39
C ALA A 9 15.10 1.13 -11.93
N GLN A 10 14.42 1.78 -10.98
CA GLN A 10 14.26 1.21 -9.64
C GLN A 10 13.42 -0.05 -9.79
N SER A 11 13.91 -1.16 -9.26
CA SER A 11 13.13 -2.40 -9.26
C SER A 11 12.04 -2.26 -8.21
N THR A 12 10.78 -2.43 -8.59
CA THR A 12 9.65 -2.48 -7.65
C THR A 12 9.15 -3.91 -7.47
N GLU A 13 8.53 -4.18 -6.33
CA GLU A 13 7.65 -5.33 -6.10
C GLU A 13 6.21 -4.83 -6.03
N ARG A 14 5.28 -5.57 -6.61
CA ARG A 14 3.86 -5.20 -6.51
C ARG A 14 3.19 -6.01 -5.42
N ILE A 15 2.65 -5.33 -4.43
CA ILE A 15 1.74 -5.94 -3.45
C ILE A 15 0.30 -5.49 -3.67
N LYS A 16 -0.65 -6.23 -3.13
CA LYS A 16 -2.09 -6.00 -3.29
C LYS A 16 -2.76 -6.14 -1.94
N ILE A 17 -3.46 -5.10 -1.52
CA ILE A 17 -4.27 -5.11 -0.30
C ILE A 17 -5.71 -5.33 -0.71
N MET A 18 -6.41 -6.19 0.03
CA MET A 18 -7.85 -6.40 -0.07
C MET A 18 -8.50 -6.14 1.28
N THR A 19 -9.60 -5.41 1.30
CA THR A 19 -10.49 -5.32 2.47
C THR A 19 -11.83 -5.93 2.14
N TYR A 20 -12.42 -6.66 3.10
CA TYR A 20 -13.69 -7.34 2.87
C TYR A 20 -14.52 -7.54 4.15
N ASN A 21 -15.69 -6.90 4.22
CA ASN A 21 -16.69 -7.25 5.22
C ASN A 21 -17.28 -8.64 4.91
N LEU A 22 -17.10 -9.59 5.83
CA LEU A 22 -17.48 -10.98 5.65
C LEU A 22 -18.88 -11.33 6.15
N LEU A 23 -19.70 -10.35 6.56
CA LEU A 23 -21.08 -10.49 7.05
C LEU A 23 -21.24 -11.57 8.12
N ASN A 24 -21.17 -11.17 9.40
CA ASN A 24 -21.35 -12.04 10.57
C ASN A 24 -20.63 -13.40 10.48
N TYR A 25 -19.40 -13.44 9.97
CA TYR A 25 -18.68 -14.71 9.78
C TYR A 25 -18.45 -15.40 11.12
N ARG A 26 -19.15 -16.52 11.35
CA ARG A 26 -19.18 -17.26 12.63
C ARG A 26 -19.57 -16.41 13.84
N ASN A 27 -20.30 -15.32 13.61
CA ASN A 27 -21.08 -14.67 14.64
C ASN A 27 -22.52 -15.22 14.58
N SER A 28 -23.14 -15.47 15.73
CA SER A 28 -24.51 -15.97 15.80
C SER A 28 -25.39 -14.93 16.49
N THR A 29 -26.41 -14.46 15.79
CA THR A 29 -27.48 -13.60 16.29
C THR A 29 -28.82 -14.36 16.17
N PRO A 30 -29.93 -13.85 16.76
CA PRO A 30 -31.24 -14.50 16.65
C PRO A 30 -31.77 -14.69 15.21
N TRP A 31 -31.20 -13.96 14.24
CA TRP A 31 -31.65 -13.91 12.85
C TRP A 31 -30.54 -14.26 11.84
N CYS A 32 -29.32 -14.53 12.31
CA CYS A 32 -28.16 -14.80 11.47
C CYS A 32 -27.22 -15.76 12.21
N ASP A 33 -27.24 -17.04 11.84
CA ASP A 33 -26.48 -18.11 12.48
C ASP A 33 -25.96 -19.13 11.44
N GLY A 34 -25.39 -20.24 11.89
CA GLY A 34 -24.83 -21.26 10.98
C GLY A 34 -25.84 -21.92 10.03
N SER A 35 -27.15 -21.79 10.26
CA SER A 35 -28.19 -22.37 9.39
C SER A 35 -28.49 -21.52 8.16
N ASN A 36 -28.31 -20.19 8.26
CA ASN A 36 -28.54 -19.24 7.17
C ASN A 36 -27.30 -18.40 6.81
N ASN A 37 -26.18 -18.58 7.53
CA ASN A 37 -24.87 -17.98 7.29
C ASN A 37 -23.75 -19.01 7.51
N SER A 38 -23.83 -20.13 6.79
CA SER A 38 -22.95 -21.29 7.01
C SER A 38 -21.48 -20.96 6.81
N SER A 39 -20.69 -21.14 7.87
CA SER A 39 -19.24 -20.94 7.80
C SER A 39 -18.55 -21.85 6.77
N SER A 40 -18.99 -23.09 6.56
CA SER A 40 -18.36 -23.97 5.56
C SER A 40 -18.61 -23.51 4.12
N GLN A 41 -19.77 -22.90 3.85
CA GLN A 41 -20.03 -22.30 2.54
C GLN A 41 -19.19 -21.05 2.35
N LYS A 42 -19.17 -20.18 3.37
CA LYS A 42 -18.33 -18.97 3.37
C LYS A 42 -16.83 -19.27 3.21
N ASP A 43 -16.32 -20.34 3.82
CA ASP A 43 -14.94 -20.80 3.61
C ASP A 43 -14.65 -21.00 2.10
N THR A 44 -15.57 -21.68 1.41
CA THR A 44 -15.43 -22.02 -0.02
C THR A 44 -15.56 -20.78 -0.89
N TYR A 45 -16.49 -19.89 -0.57
CA TYR A 45 -16.67 -18.63 -1.29
C TYR A 45 -15.45 -17.72 -1.11
N LEU A 46 -14.99 -17.53 0.12
CA LEU A 46 -13.81 -16.72 0.40
C LEU A 46 -12.56 -17.29 -0.28
N ASN A 47 -12.38 -18.62 -0.27
CA ASN A 47 -11.29 -19.25 -1.02
C ASN A 47 -11.35 -18.93 -2.52
N THR A 48 -12.54 -19.04 -3.13
CA THR A 48 -12.75 -18.73 -4.56
C THR A 48 -12.43 -17.26 -4.85
N VAL A 49 -12.88 -16.34 -4.00
CA VAL A 49 -12.64 -14.90 -4.15
C VAL A 49 -11.16 -14.57 -3.98
N VAL A 50 -10.49 -15.09 -2.95
CA VAL A 50 -9.06 -14.85 -2.69
C VAL A 50 -8.19 -15.44 -3.80
N GLN A 51 -8.50 -16.63 -4.31
CA GLN A 51 -7.78 -17.21 -5.45
C GLN A 51 -7.93 -16.39 -6.73
N HIS A 52 -9.05 -15.70 -6.91
CA HIS A 52 -9.25 -14.81 -8.06
C HIS A 52 -8.56 -13.46 -7.87
N ALA A 53 -8.67 -12.87 -6.68
CA ALA A 53 -8.15 -11.54 -6.38
C ALA A 53 -6.62 -11.53 -6.20
N GLU A 54 -6.05 -12.64 -5.74
CA GLU A 54 -4.63 -12.81 -5.41
C GLU A 54 -4.06 -11.66 -4.54
N PRO A 55 -4.69 -11.35 -3.39
CA PRO A 55 -4.16 -10.34 -2.48
C PRO A 55 -2.93 -10.85 -1.74
N HIS A 56 -2.11 -9.93 -1.28
CA HIS A 56 -0.97 -10.18 -0.39
C HIS A 56 -1.30 -9.84 1.07
N ILE A 57 -2.22 -8.92 1.29
CA ILE A 57 -2.78 -8.57 2.61
C ILE A 57 -4.30 -8.57 2.49
N LEU A 58 -4.98 -9.22 3.44
CA LEU A 58 -6.44 -9.27 3.54
C LEU A 58 -6.87 -8.79 4.92
N ILE A 59 -7.64 -7.70 4.95
CA ILE A 59 -8.25 -7.16 6.17
C ILE A 59 -9.76 -7.43 6.13
N CYS A 60 -10.23 -8.30 7.02
CA CYS A 60 -11.63 -8.69 7.09
C CYS A 60 -12.37 -7.94 8.19
N GLN A 61 -13.60 -7.54 7.92
CA GLN A 61 -14.56 -7.05 8.93
C GLN A 61 -15.64 -8.11 9.20
N GLU A 62 -16.37 -7.93 10.30
CA GLU A 62 -17.45 -8.83 10.74
C GLU A 62 -17.04 -10.29 10.97
N VAL A 63 -15.83 -10.50 11.48
CA VAL A 63 -15.41 -11.79 11.99
C VAL A 63 -15.91 -11.94 13.42
N GLY A 64 -16.50 -13.08 13.78
CA GLY A 64 -17.04 -13.31 15.12
C GLY A 64 -15.99 -13.18 16.23
N ALA A 65 -16.37 -12.59 17.37
CA ALA A 65 -15.51 -12.30 18.52
C ALA A 65 -15.21 -13.50 19.44
N ASN A 66 -15.17 -14.72 18.91
CA ASN A 66 -14.98 -15.94 19.71
C ASN A 66 -13.49 -16.28 19.88
N SER A 67 -12.77 -15.45 20.65
CA SER A 67 -11.36 -15.67 21.04
C SER A 67 -10.41 -16.02 19.88
N GLY A 68 -10.64 -15.43 18.70
CA GLY A 68 -9.82 -15.66 17.50
C GLY A 68 -10.15 -16.94 16.71
N VAL A 69 -10.99 -17.84 17.23
CA VAL A 69 -11.35 -19.12 16.57
C VAL A 69 -11.95 -18.91 15.17
N PRO A 70 -12.80 -17.89 14.93
CA PRO A 70 -13.26 -17.59 13.57
C PRO A 70 -12.12 -17.22 12.61
N ALA A 71 -11.16 -16.41 13.05
CA ALA A 71 -10.00 -16.06 12.24
C ALA A 71 -9.07 -17.26 12.00
N ASP A 72 -8.89 -18.14 13.00
CA ASP A 72 -8.17 -19.42 12.82
C ASP A 72 -8.80 -20.25 11.70
N ARG A 73 -10.14 -20.34 11.68
CA ARG A 73 -10.86 -21.07 10.63
C ARG A 73 -10.66 -20.44 9.25
N ILE A 74 -10.75 -19.12 9.11
CA ILE A 74 -10.49 -18.45 7.82
C ILE A 74 -9.10 -18.85 7.32
N LEU A 75 -8.10 -18.77 8.20
CA LEU A 75 -6.72 -19.15 7.87
C LEU A 75 -6.64 -20.60 7.39
N THR A 76 -7.24 -21.56 8.10
CA THR A 76 -7.07 -22.99 7.79
C THR A 76 -8.01 -23.52 6.70
N ASN A 77 -9.18 -22.90 6.52
CA ASN A 77 -10.25 -23.44 5.67
C ASN A 77 -10.51 -22.60 4.42
N ALA A 78 -10.07 -21.35 4.38
CA ALA A 78 -10.22 -20.50 3.20
C ALA A 78 -8.87 -20.14 2.58
N LEU A 79 -7.85 -19.81 3.40
CA LEU A 79 -6.58 -19.27 2.88
C LEU A 79 -5.51 -20.36 2.65
N ASN A 80 -5.18 -21.14 3.68
CA ASN A 80 -4.19 -22.22 3.62
C ASN A 80 -4.84 -23.57 3.28
N THR A 81 -5.43 -23.66 2.08
CA THR A 81 -6.05 -24.88 1.56
C THR A 81 -5.47 -25.27 0.21
N GLY A 82 -5.71 -26.51 -0.25
CA GLY A 82 -5.30 -26.93 -1.59
C GLY A 82 -3.78 -26.93 -1.84
N GLY A 83 -2.97 -27.04 -0.77
CA GLY A 83 -1.50 -26.96 -0.85
C GLY A 83 -0.92 -25.58 -0.58
N VAL A 84 -1.76 -24.54 -0.45
CA VAL A 84 -1.35 -23.22 0.03
C VAL A 84 -1.03 -23.29 1.53
N ASN A 85 0.11 -22.74 1.92
CA ASN A 85 0.61 -22.77 3.31
C ASN A 85 1.40 -21.49 3.70
N HIS A 86 1.28 -20.43 2.91
CA HIS A 86 2.05 -19.19 3.10
C HIS A 86 1.25 -18.07 3.77
N TRP A 87 -0.05 -18.23 4.01
CA TRP A 87 -0.81 -17.23 4.76
C TRP A 87 -0.50 -17.34 6.25
N ALA A 88 -0.36 -16.19 6.89
CA ALA A 88 -0.37 -16.03 8.34
C ALA A 88 -1.45 -15.02 8.74
N LYS A 89 -1.64 -14.82 10.04
CA LYS A 89 -2.64 -13.90 10.59
C LYS A 89 -2.10 -13.08 11.75
N ALA A 90 -2.71 -11.92 11.98
CA ALA A 90 -2.48 -11.13 13.18
C ALA A 90 -3.14 -11.76 14.41
N GLN A 91 -2.80 -11.25 15.60
CA GLN A 91 -3.41 -11.70 16.85
C GLN A 91 -4.83 -11.12 16.99
N TYR A 92 -5.68 -11.89 17.66
CA TYR A 92 -7.04 -11.49 17.98
C TYR A 92 -7.08 -10.31 18.96
N THR A 93 -7.94 -9.35 18.68
CA THR A 93 -8.21 -8.14 19.48
C THR A 93 -9.71 -7.93 19.61
N ASN A 94 -10.16 -7.35 20.72
CA ASN A 94 -11.57 -7.05 20.98
C ASN A 94 -11.69 -5.99 22.10
N ASN A 95 -12.80 -5.26 22.14
CA ASN A 95 -13.12 -4.27 23.16
C ASN A 95 -13.93 -4.82 24.36
N SER A 96 -13.93 -6.14 24.55
CA SER A 96 -14.67 -6.96 25.53
C SER A 96 -16.19 -7.04 25.39
N PHE A 97 -16.82 -6.33 24.45
CA PHE A 97 -18.28 -6.33 24.30
C PHE A 97 -18.80 -6.45 22.86
N SER A 98 -17.99 -6.13 21.85
CA SER A 98 -18.40 -6.30 20.45
C SER A 98 -18.39 -7.78 20.09
N ASP A 99 -19.48 -8.26 19.50
CA ASP A 99 -19.57 -9.63 18.95
C ASP A 99 -18.81 -9.79 17.61
N LEU A 100 -18.31 -8.68 17.06
CA LEU A 100 -17.63 -8.60 15.77
C LEU A 100 -16.28 -7.91 15.92
N VAL A 101 -15.28 -8.44 15.24
CA VAL A 101 -13.89 -7.94 15.21
C VAL A 101 -13.39 -7.83 13.79
N ASN A 102 -12.27 -7.12 13.63
CA ASN A 102 -11.48 -7.20 12.39
C ASN A 102 -10.52 -8.39 12.48
N ALA A 103 -10.06 -8.88 11.33
CA ALA A 103 -9.01 -9.89 11.26
C ALA A 103 -8.08 -9.61 10.07
N ALA A 104 -6.77 -9.54 10.32
CA ALA A 104 -5.77 -9.39 9.28
C ALA A 104 -5.09 -10.73 8.95
N PHE A 105 -4.91 -10.96 7.66
CA PHE A 105 -4.17 -12.07 7.08
C PHE A 105 -3.16 -11.53 6.08
N TYR A 106 -2.03 -12.21 5.93
CA TYR A 106 -0.96 -11.77 5.04
C TYR A 106 -0.18 -12.94 4.45
N ASP A 107 0.32 -12.78 3.23
CA ASP A 107 1.21 -13.71 2.56
C ASP A 107 2.64 -13.54 3.05
N THR A 108 3.12 -14.53 3.81
CA THR A 108 4.46 -14.56 4.43
C THR A 108 5.61 -14.62 3.43
N ARG A 109 5.32 -14.76 2.12
CA ARG A 109 6.32 -14.65 1.06
C ARG A 109 6.66 -13.20 0.72
N TYR A 110 5.74 -12.26 0.98
CA TYR A 110 5.86 -10.86 0.59
C TYR A 110 6.04 -9.93 1.78
N VAL A 111 5.31 -10.16 2.87
CA VAL A 111 5.31 -9.27 4.03
C VAL A 111 5.33 -10.08 5.32
N GLU A 112 5.78 -9.46 6.41
CA GLU A 112 5.73 -10.02 7.76
C GLU A 112 5.13 -9.01 8.72
N LEU A 113 4.38 -9.48 9.71
CA LEU A 113 3.84 -8.63 10.77
C LEU A 113 4.96 -8.32 11.78
N HIS A 114 5.43 -7.08 11.81
CA HIS A 114 6.42 -6.61 12.78
C HIS A 114 5.83 -6.47 14.19
N SER A 115 4.72 -5.74 14.26
CA SER A 115 4.05 -5.41 15.51
C SER A 115 2.59 -5.08 15.26
N GLN A 116 1.78 -5.17 16.31
CA GLN A 116 0.39 -4.74 16.26
C GLN A 116 0.02 -3.94 17.50
N SER A 117 -0.90 -3.01 17.33
CA SER A 117 -1.58 -2.30 18.41
C SER A 117 -3.05 -2.13 18.05
N HIS A 118 -3.83 -1.60 18.98
CA HIS A 118 -5.25 -1.35 18.77
C HIS A 118 -5.74 -0.25 19.70
N ILE A 119 -6.86 0.37 19.34
CA ILE A 119 -7.59 1.32 20.20
C ILE A 119 -9.01 0.82 20.45
N THR A 120 -9.48 1.02 21.67
CA THR A 120 -10.83 0.64 22.12
C THR A 120 -11.64 1.83 22.64
N GLN A 121 -11.03 3.01 22.69
CA GLN A 121 -11.62 4.24 23.20
C GLN A 121 -11.35 5.40 22.23
N ASP A 122 -12.27 6.37 22.21
CA ASP A 122 -12.10 7.62 21.49
C ASP A 122 -11.27 8.64 22.28
N ALA A 123 -11.06 9.82 21.69
CA ALA A 123 -10.34 10.95 22.27
C ALA A 123 -10.81 11.37 23.68
N SER A 124 -12.08 11.07 24.02
CA SER A 124 -12.70 11.42 25.30
C SER A 124 -12.60 10.31 26.35
N GLY A 125 -12.02 9.16 25.99
CA GLY A 125 -12.01 7.95 26.83
C GLY A 125 -13.30 7.13 26.76
N SER A 126 -14.22 7.46 25.84
CA SER A 126 -15.46 6.70 25.64
C SER A 126 -15.20 5.48 24.77
N SER A 127 -15.82 4.34 25.08
CA SER A 127 -15.61 3.11 24.31
C SER A 127 -16.05 3.24 22.86
N LEU A 128 -15.17 2.84 21.94
CA LEU A 128 -15.49 2.67 20.53
C LEU A 128 -16.36 1.44 20.34
N VAL A 129 -17.31 1.52 19.41
CA VAL A 129 -18.28 0.44 19.12
C VAL A 129 -17.58 -0.86 18.76
N ARG A 130 -16.46 -0.76 18.01
CA ARG A 130 -15.59 -1.88 17.67
C ARG A 130 -14.14 -1.47 17.91
N VAL A 131 -13.28 -2.45 18.12
CA VAL A 131 -11.83 -2.24 18.15
C VAL A 131 -11.36 -1.75 16.77
N ILE A 132 -10.36 -0.89 16.77
CA ILE A 132 -9.65 -0.46 15.56
C ILE A 132 -8.21 -0.95 15.67
N ASP A 133 -7.77 -1.69 14.68
CA ASP A 133 -6.51 -2.42 14.70
C ASP A 133 -5.46 -1.74 13.85
N PHE A 134 -4.22 -1.71 14.33
CA PHE A 134 -3.05 -1.16 13.63
C PHE A 134 -2.04 -2.29 13.46
N TYR A 135 -1.82 -2.69 12.22
CA TYR A 135 -0.89 -3.76 11.86
C TYR A 135 0.31 -3.15 11.17
N ARG A 136 1.46 -3.16 11.84
CA ARG A 136 2.72 -2.70 11.28
C ARG A 136 3.42 -3.85 10.58
N PHE A 137 3.52 -3.76 9.27
CA PHE A 137 4.18 -4.74 8.42
C PHE A 137 5.54 -4.24 7.95
N TYR A 138 6.36 -5.17 7.47
CA TYR A 138 7.49 -4.83 6.61
C TYR A 138 7.51 -5.71 5.37
N TYR A 139 8.07 -5.18 4.27
CA TYR A 139 8.30 -5.94 3.05
C TYR A 139 9.50 -6.90 3.20
N LYS A 140 9.30 -8.17 2.85
CA LYS A 140 10.36 -9.19 2.88
C LYS A 140 11.14 -9.17 1.57
N ASP A 141 12.11 -8.26 1.50
CA ASP A 141 12.99 -8.21 0.33
C ASP A 141 13.85 -9.49 0.26
N SER A 142 13.67 -10.23 -0.83
CA SER A 142 14.45 -11.45 -1.13
C SER A 142 15.97 -11.25 -1.11
N LEU A 143 16.45 -10.02 -1.32
CA LEU A 143 17.88 -9.67 -1.34
C LEU A 143 18.48 -9.48 0.06
N LEU A 144 17.66 -9.24 1.08
CA LEU A 144 18.13 -9.01 2.45
C LEU A 144 18.37 -10.31 3.24
N GLY A 145 17.99 -11.47 2.70
CA GLY A 145 18.27 -12.77 3.31
C GLY A 145 17.73 -12.92 4.75
N GLY A 146 16.71 -12.15 5.13
CA GLY A 146 16.14 -12.11 6.49
C GLY A 146 16.82 -11.13 7.46
N LEU A 147 17.64 -10.19 6.96
CA LEU A 147 18.16 -9.06 7.74
C LEU A 147 17.25 -7.83 7.50
N ASP A 148 16.08 -7.85 8.13
CA ASP A 148 14.92 -7.00 7.80
C ASP A 148 14.94 -5.59 8.43
N ASN A 149 16.12 -5.05 8.77
CA ASN A 149 16.23 -3.71 9.40
C ASN A 149 16.33 -2.56 8.37
N ASP A 150 16.58 -2.88 7.10
CA ASP A 150 16.79 -1.91 6.00
C ASP A 150 15.76 -2.16 4.89
N THR A 151 14.48 -2.25 5.28
CA THR A 151 13.34 -2.49 4.39
C THR A 151 12.22 -1.50 4.68
N ILE A 152 11.21 -1.46 3.83
CA ILE A 152 10.06 -0.57 3.96
C ILE A 152 9.09 -1.13 5.00
N PHE A 153 8.83 -0.30 6.01
CA PHE A 153 7.77 -0.50 7.00
C PHE A 153 6.54 0.32 6.62
N PHE A 154 5.36 -0.22 6.92
CA PHE A 154 4.09 0.46 6.69
C PHE A 154 3.04 -0.05 7.66
N THR A 155 2.07 0.80 8.00
CA THR A 155 0.98 0.47 8.91
C THR A 155 -0.33 0.34 8.15
N VAL A 156 -1.00 -0.81 8.28
CA VAL A 156 -2.36 -1.05 7.79
C VAL A 156 -3.33 -1.01 8.96
N ILE A 157 -4.33 -0.14 8.87
CA ILE A 157 -5.37 0.09 9.87
C ILE A 157 -6.64 -0.62 9.41
N GLY A 158 -7.13 -1.55 10.22
CA GLY A 158 -8.42 -2.22 10.00
C GLY A 158 -9.51 -1.60 10.84
N ALA A 159 -10.58 -1.12 10.19
CA ALA A 159 -11.70 -0.50 10.88
C ALA A 159 -13.05 -1.04 10.43
N HIS A 160 -14.01 -1.10 11.36
CA HIS A 160 -15.42 -1.32 11.06
C HIS A 160 -16.27 -0.35 11.87
N PHE A 161 -16.65 0.75 11.24
CA PHE A 161 -17.36 1.85 11.89
C PHE A 161 -18.81 1.52 12.22
N LYS A 162 -19.42 2.35 13.07
CA LYS A 162 -20.81 2.18 13.51
C LYS A 162 -21.76 2.21 12.30
N ALA A 163 -22.49 1.12 12.09
CA ALA A 163 -23.59 1.06 11.13
C ALA A 163 -24.83 1.84 11.61
N GLY A 164 -25.73 2.17 10.69
CA GLY A 164 -26.98 2.88 10.98
C GLY A 164 -26.95 4.36 10.59
N SER A 165 -28.13 4.96 10.57
CA SER A 165 -28.37 6.28 9.96
C SER A 165 -28.70 7.40 10.95
N THR A 166 -28.83 7.09 12.25
CA THR A 166 -29.18 8.11 13.26
C THR A 166 -28.03 9.09 13.50
N THR A 167 -28.33 10.27 14.04
CA THR A 167 -27.29 11.23 14.46
C THR A 167 -26.32 10.62 15.49
N SER A 168 -26.80 9.73 16.37
CA SER A 168 -25.94 9.02 17.31
C SER A 168 -24.95 8.11 16.60
N ASP A 169 -25.40 7.39 15.56
CA ASP A 169 -24.53 6.52 14.76
C ASP A 169 -23.46 7.34 14.05
N GLN A 170 -23.86 8.46 13.43
CA GLN A 170 -22.95 9.40 12.75
C GLN A 170 -21.90 9.96 13.73
N ASN A 171 -22.29 10.35 14.94
CA ASN A 171 -21.37 10.83 15.97
C ASN A 171 -20.37 9.76 16.40
N GLN A 172 -20.80 8.50 16.53
CA GLN A 172 -19.90 7.38 16.84
C GLN A 172 -18.87 7.13 15.73
N ARG A 173 -19.26 7.30 14.45
CA ARG A 173 -18.31 7.27 13.32
C ARG A 173 -17.31 8.42 13.40
N THR A 174 -17.77 9.62 13.72
CA THR A 174 -16.91 10.81 13.89
C THR A 174 -15.89 10.62 15.02
N SER A 175 -16.32 10.09 16.18
CA SER A 175 -15.43 9.75 17.29
C SER A 175 -14.37 8.72 16.89
N ALA A 176 -14.76 7.68 16.14
CA ALA A 176 -13.84 6.64 15.67
C ALA A 176 -12.79 7.19 14.70
N ALA A 177 -13.22 7.98 13.71
CA ALA A 177 -12.31 8.63 12.76
C ALA A 177 -11.32 9.57 13.47
N LEU A 178 -11.79 10.39 14.41
CA LEU A 178 -10.91 11.28 15.16
C LEU A 178 -9.91 10.51 16.02
N ALA A 179 -10.34 9.40 16.64
CA ALA A 179 -9.46 8.53 17.43
C ALA A 179 -8.36 7.89 16.57
N ILE A 180 -8.68 7.47 15.34
CA ILE A 180 -7.69 6.99 14.36
C ILE A 180 -6.63 8.07 14.12
N MET A 181 -7.04 9.29 13.74
CA MET A 181 -6.07 10.33 13.37
C MET A 181 -5.19 10.77 14.53
N GLN A 182 -5.73 10.83 15.74
CA GLN A 182 -4.95 11.10 16.95
C GLN A 182 -3.95 9.98 17.26
N TYR A 183 -4.33 8.73 17.02
CA TYR A 183 -3.43 7.60 17.20
C TYR A 183 -2.32 7.56 16.14
N ILE A 184 -2.65 7.85 14.87
CA ILE A 184 -1.65 8.04 13.80
C ILE A 184 -0.64 9.09 14.24
N GLN A 185 -1.10 10.29 14.59
CA GLN A 185 -0.22 11.40 14.97
C GLN A 185 0.68 11.12 16.17
N SER A 186 0.22 10.34 17.16
CA SER A 186 0.91 10.18 18.45
C SER A 186 1.70 8.89 18.58
N SER A 187 1.35 7.85 17.81
CA SER A 187 1.76 6.47 18.12
C SER A 187 2.15 5.65 16.90
N VAL A 188 1.77 6.05 15.67
CA VAL A 188 2.20 5.33 14.46
C VAL A 188 3.58 5.83 14.04
N PRO A 189 4.60 4.96 13.95
CA PRO A 189 5.97 5.35 13.65
C PRO A 189 6.29 5.41 12.16
N ASP A 190 5.37 4.96 11.30
CA ASP A 190 5.59 4.86 9.85
C ASP A 190 4.87 6.00 9.12
N ASP A 191 5.50 6.53 8.08
CA ASP A 191 4.86 7.52 7.20
C ASP A 191 3.92 6.85 6.18
N ASN A 192 4.25 5.62 5.76
CA ASN A 192 3.38 4.80 4.91
C ASN A 192 2.21 4.23 5.73
N VAL A 193 1.03 4.86 5.63
CA VAL A 193 -0.17 4.48 6.39
C VAL A 193 -1.33 4.20 5.45
N ILE A 194 -2.05 3.11 5.71
CA ILE A 194 -3.20 2.66 4.92
C ILE A 194 -4.36 2.40 5.87
N LEU A 195 -5.48 3.08 5.71
CA LEU A 195 -6.72 2.76 6.42
C LEU A 195 -7.67 2.00 5.49
N CYS A 196 -8.18 0.86 5.95
CA CYS A 196 -9.16 0.11 5.16
C CYS A 196 -10.24 -0.55 6.01
N GLY A 197 -11.38 -0.78 5.37
CA GLY A 197 -12.52 -1.47 5.96
C GLY A 197 -13.86 -0.84 5.63
N ASP A 198 -14.89 -1.40 6.27
CA ASP A 198 -16.25 -0.91 6.21
C ASP A 198 -16.40 0.31 7.13
N LEU A 199 -16.45 1.49 6.53
CA LEU A 199 -16.58 2.75 7.27
C LEU A 199 -18.04 3.17 7.49
N ASN A 200 -19.02 2.48 6.87
CA ASN A 200 -20.45 2.83 6.97
C ASN A 200 -20.72 4.33 6.70
N LEU A 201 -20.06 4.91 5.69
CA LEU A 201 -20.18 6.31 5.31
C LEU A 201 -20.89 6.44 3.96
N ASN A 202 -21.90 7.31 3.87
CA ASN A 202 -22.68 7.48 2.64
C ASN A 202 -22.17 8.64 1.76
N THR A 203 -21.25 9.46 2.28
CA THR A 203 -20.69 10.60 1.56
C THR A 203 -19.34 11.03 2.13
N GLY A 204 -18.46 11.51 1.23
CA GLY A 204 -17.20 12.13 1.63
C GLY A 204 -17.38 13.43 2.41
N ALA A 205 -18.54 14.09 2.35
CA ALA A 205 -18.83 15.29 3.15
C ALA A 205 -19.13 14.98 4.64
N SER A 206 -19.20 13.71 5.03
CA SER A 206 -19.47 13.34 6.43
C SER A 206 -18.34 13.79 7.36
N ALA A 207 -18.68 14.23 8.58
CA ALA A 207 -17.69 14.71 9.55
C ALA A 207 -16.62 13.65 9.86
N ALA A 208 -17.01 12.37 9.91
CA ALA A 208 -16.09 11.26 10.06
C ALA A 208 -15.09 11.16 8.90
N PHE A 209 -15.54 11.23 7.64
CA PHE A 209 -14.63 11.19 6.49
C PHE A 209 -13.72 12.42 6.44
N GLN A 210 -14.25 13.60 6.74
CA GLN A 210 -13.48 14.84 6.78
C GLN A 210 -12.38 14.82 7.85
N HIS A 211 -12.60 14.15 8.99
CA HIS A 211 -11.50 13.93 9.93
C HIS A 211 -10.35 13.12 9.33
N LEU A 212 -10.63 12.17 8.44
CA LEU A 212 -9.60 11.35 7.79
C LEU A 212 -8.85 12.14 6.71
N ILE A 213 -9.57 12.87 5.86
CA ILE A 213 -9.01 13.50 4.65
C ILE A 213 -8.63 14.97 4.78
N ASP A 214 -9.24 15.69 5.72
CA ASP A 214 -8.97 17.11 5.99
C ASP A 214 -8.58 17.32 7.46
N TYR A 215 -7.78 16.39 7.99
CA TYR A 215 -7.25 16.50 9.34
C TYR A 215 -6.42 17.78 9.53
N SER A 216 -6.44 18.34 10.74
CA SER A 216 -5.78 19.63 11.02
C SER A 216 -4.26 19.58 10.92
N VAL A 217 -3.66 18.41 11.12
CA VAL A 217 -2.23 18.16 10.91
C VAL A 217 -2.05 17.59 9.51
N VAL A 218 -1.62 18.45 8.58
CA VAL A 218 -1.58 18.14 7.13
C VAL A 218 -0.79 16.87 6.81
N GLY A 219 0.39 16.68 7.40
CA GLY A 219 1.22 15.50 7.17
C GLY A 219 0.68 14.19 7.73
N MET A 220 -0.46 14.20 8.42
CA MET A 220 -1.09 12.99 8.95
C MET A 220 -2.36 12.61 8.18
N ARG A 221 -2.77 13.40 7.18
CA ARG A 221 -4.00 13.18 6.41
C ARG A 221 -3.93 11.88 5.63
N LEU A 222 -5.09 11.27 5.44
CA LEU A 222 -5.28 10.16 4.53
C LEU A 222 -6.00 10.66 3.27
N TYR A 223 -5.86 9.93 2.17
CA TYR A 223 -6.38 10.32 0.88
C TYR A 223 -7.09 9.13 0.25
N ASP A 224 -8.20 9.43 -0.42
CA ASP A 224 -8.85 8.44 -1.28
C ASP A 224 -8.04 8.33 -2.59
N PRO A 225 -7.45 7.16 -2.92
CA PRO A 225 -6.60 7.00 -4.11
C PRO A 225 -7.36 7.22 -5.43
N ILE A 226 -8.69 7.17 -5.42
CA ILE A 226 -9.53 7.52 -6.58
C ILE A 226 -10.08 8.95 -6.54
N ASN A 227 -9.71 9.73 -5.50
CA ASN A 227 -10.13 11.11 -5.28
C ASN A 227 -11.65 11.31 -5.34
N GLU A 228 -12.42 10.37 -4.78
CA GLU A 228 -13.88 10.37 -4.90
C GLU A 228 -14.55 10.67 -3.55
N THR A 229 -14.85 11.95 -3.32
CA THR A 229 -15.38 12.47 -2.05
C THR A 229 -16.86 12.89 -2.12
N GLY A 230 -17.57 12.46 -3.17
CA GLY A 230 -18.95 12.83 -3.45
C GLY A 230 -20.01 12.20 -2.53
N ASN A 231 -21.25 12.18 -3.03
CA ASN A 231 -22.33 11.40 -2.46
C ASN A 231 -22.28 9.99 -3.03
N TRP A 232 -22.10 8.98 -2.19
CA TRP A 232 -21.98 7.59 -2.64
C TRP A 232 -23.27 6.80 -2.50
N TYR A 233 -24.31 7.37 -1.89
CA TYR A 233 -25.60 6.71 -1.79
C TYR A 233 -26.46 6.98 -3.01
N ASN A 234 -26.89 5.90 -3.66
CA ASN A 234 -27.85 5.87 -4.77
C ASN A 234 -27.49 6.86 -5.89
N ASP A 235 -26.20 6.99 -6.17
CA ASP A 235 -25.68 7.92 -7.18
C ASP A 235 -25.19 7.15 -8.41
N TYR A 236 -25.78 7.45 -9.58
CA TYR A 236 -25.40 6.79 -10.82
C TYR A 236 -23.96 7.10 -11.25
N GLY A 237 -23.41 8.26 -10.91
CA GLY A 237 -22.01 8.60 -11.14
C GLY A 237 -21.05 7.73 -10.33
N MET A 238 -21.48 7.28 -9.14
CA MET A 238 -20.68 6.47 -8.21
C MET A 238 -20.85 4.97 -8.34
N ARG A 239 -21.73 4.51 -9.24
CA ARG A 239 -22.10 3.09 -9.40
C ARG A 239 -20.92 2.12 -9.58
N TYR A 240 -19.79 2.55 -10.14
CA TYR A 240 -18.59 1.71 -10.30
C TYR A 240 -17.81 1.47 -9.00
N TYR A 241 -18.14 2.23 -7.95
CA TYR A 241 -17.46 2.21 -6.66
C TYR A 241 -18.38 1.76 -5.52
N HIS A 242 -19.63 1.41 -5.80
CA HIS A 242 -20.53 0.85 -4.80
C HIS A 242 -20.08 -0.56 -4.40
N THR A 243 -20.14 -0.83 -3.10
CA THR A 243 -19.66 -2.04 -2.43
C THR A 243 -20.78 -2.78 -1.71
N GLN A 244 -21.92 -2.14 -1.42
CA GLN A 244 -23.09 -2.76 -0.78
C GLN A 244 -24.39 -2.24 -1.43
N SER A 245 -25.48 -2.99 -1.49
CA SER A 245 -25.61 -4.43 -1.20
C SER A 245 -25.52 -5.28 -2.45
N THR A 246 -24.95 -6.48 -2.34
CA THR A 246 -24.89 -7.43 -3.46
C THR A 246 -26.27 -7.96 -3.92
N ARG A 247 -27.36 -7.60 -3.25
CA ARG A 247 -28.72 -8.09 -3.50
C ARG A 247 -29.80 -7.03 -3.27
N THR A 248 -30.89 -7.12 -4.03
CA THR A 248 -32.00 -6.15 -3.94
C THR A 248 -32.81 -6.25 -2.64
N SER A 249 -33.06 -7.47 -2.13
CA SER A 249 -33.91 -7.69 -0.95
C SER A 249 -33.15 -8.37 0.18
N ASN A 250 -33.59 -8.17 1.42
CA ASN A 250 -33.08 -8.96 2.54
C ASN A 250 -33.29 -10.46 2.27
N THR A 251 -32.23 -11.26 2.34
CA THR A 251 -32.26 -12.71 2.13
C THR A 251 -31.84 -13.46 3.39
N ASN A 252 -31.83 -14.79 3.32
CA ASN A 252 -31.33 -15.66 4.40
C ASN A 252 -32.01 -15.37 5.75
N SER A 253 -33.34 -15.23 5.75
CA SER A 253 -34.13 -14.88 6.93
C SER A 253 -33.77 -13.53 7.56
N GLY A 254 -33.25 -12.58 6.77
CA GLY A 254 -32.85 -11.25 7.22
C GLY A 254 -31.40 -11.14 7.67
N CYS A 255 -30.62 -12.22 7.58
CA CYS A 255 -29.18 -12.22 7.85
C CYS A 255 -28.38 -11.38 6.84
N PHE A 256 -28.84 -11.35 5.58
CA PHE A 256 -28.16 -10.74 4.46
C PHE A 256 -28.93 -9.47 4.08
N SER A 257 -28.29 -8.29 4.20
CA SER A 257 -28.95 -7.01 3.92
C SER A 257 -29.26 -6.87 2.43
N GLY A 258 -30.39 -6.26 2.10
CA GLY A 258 -30.78 -5.85 0.75
C GLY A 258 -30.55 -4.37 0.48
N GLY A 259 -31.15 -3.85 -0.59
CA GLY A 259 -31.00 -2.46 -1.05
C GLY A 259 -30.52 -2.37 -2.50
N GLY A 260 -29.81 -3.41 -2.97
CA GLY A 260 -29.10 -3.40 -4.24
C GLY A 260 -27.80 -2.61 -4.17
N LEU A 261 -26.98 -2.64 -5.23
CA LEU A 261 -25.60 -2.12 -5.18
C LEU A 261 -25.56 -0.59 -5.28
N ASP A 262 -25.89 0.12 -4.19
CA ASP A 262 -26.15 1.56 -4.15
C ASP A 262 -25.35 2.35 -3.08
N ASP A 263 -24.47 1.71 -2.32
CA ASP A 263 -23.63 2.34 -1.28
C ASP A 263 -22.14 2.03 -1.52
N ARG A 264 -21.24 2.99 -1.23
CA ARG A 264 -19.79 2.75 -1.06
C ARG A 264 -19.44 2.81 0.43
N TYR A 265 -19.39 1.66 1.09
CA TYR A 265 -19.01 1.57 2.50
C TYR A 265 -17.59 1.09 2.73
N ASP A 266 -17.00 0.37 1.77
CA ASP A 266 -15.69 -0.22 1.91
C ASP A 266 -14.64 0.69 1.24
N HIS A 267 -13.69 1.17 2.04
CA HIS A 267 -12.66 2.12 1.61
C HIS A 267 -11.26 1.55 1.80
N ILE A 268 -10.33 2.04 0.97
CA ILE A 268 -8.90 2.00 1.20
C ILE A 268 -8.42 3.44 1.03
N LEU A 269 -7.96 4.06 2.12
CA LEU A 269 -7.35 5.38 2.14
C LEU A 269 -5.86 5.24 2.43
N VAL A 270 -5.04 6.11 1.86
CA VAL A 270 -3.57 6.04 1.92
C VAL A 270 -2.98 7.37 2.41
N SER A 271 -1.80 7.36 3.02
CA SER A 271 -1.08 8.58 3.38
C SER A 271 -0.57 9.34 2.14
N ASP A 272 -0.12 10.58 2.33
CA ASP A 272 0.45 11.40 1.24
C ASP A 272 1.69 10.74 0.64
N GLU A 273 2.45 10.03 1.45
CA GLU A 273 3.66 9.33 1.05
C GLU A 273 3.34 8.23 0.03
N ILE A 274 2.33 7.40 0.33
CA ILE A 274 1.86 6.37 -0.62
C ILE A 274 1.20 7.01 -1.84
N LEU A 275 0.50 8.14 -1.68
CA LEU A 275 -0.16 8.84 -2.79
C LEU A 275 0.85 9.39 -3.79
N ASN A 276 2.03 9.83 -3.34
CA ASN A 276 3.03 10.49 -4.18
C ASN A 276 4.32 9.68 -4.38
N GLY A 277 4.36 8.44 -3.90
CA GLY A 277 5.53 7.55 -4.02
C GLY A 277 6.73 7.98 -3.18
N ALA A 278 6.48 8.66 -2.06
CA ALA A 278 7.51 8.95 -1.07
C ALA A 278 7.74 7.73 -0.16
N GLU A 279 8.89 7.67 0.51
CA GLU A 279 9.23 6.57 1.44
C GLU A 279 9.15 5.16 0.84
N GLY A 280 9.42 5.05 -0.46
CA GLY A 280 9.59 3.78 -1.17
C GLY A 280 8.31 2.99 -1.43
N MET A 281 7.12 3.53 -1.15
CA MET A 281 5.84 2.88 -1.47
C MET A 281 4.94 3.85 -2.24
N GLU A 282 4.34 3.38 -3.34
CA GLU A 282 3.44 4.17 -4.18
C GLU A 282 2.19 3.36 -4.53
N PHE A 283 1.01 3.98 -4.51
CA PHE A 283 -0.17 3.31 -5.06
C PHE A 283 -0.10 3.21 -6.58
N VAL A 284 -0.56 2.10 -7.13
CA VAL A 284 -0.62 1.94 -8.58
C VAL A 284 -1.87 2.65 -9.10
N THR A 285 -1.66 3.69 -9.91
CA THR A 285 -2.77 4.43 -10.54
C THR A 285 -3.70 3.49 -11.31
N ASN A 286 -5.02 3.66 -11.15
CA ASN A 286 -6.08 2.81 -11.73
C ASN A 286 -6.10 1.35 -11.23
N SER A 287 -5.47 1.03 -10.09
CA SER A 287 -5.53 -0.32 -9.50
C SER A 287 -6.67 -0.52 -8.49
N PHE A 288 -7.29 0.56 -8.00
CA PHE A 288 -8.43 0.47 -7.11
C PHE A 288 -9.59 -0.25 -7.81
N THR A 289 -10.06 -1.34 -7.22
CA THR A 289 -11.11 -2.17 -7.83
C THR A 289 -12.12 -2.59 -6.79
N VAL A 290 -13.41 -2.51 -7.14
CA VAL A 290 -14.49 -3.19 -6.40
C VAL A 290 -14.84 -4.47 -7.16
N LEU A 291 -14.42 -5.63 -6.63
CA LEU A 291 -14.53 -6.88 -7.37
C LEU A 291 -15.99 -7.29 -7.53
N GLY A 292 -16.39 -7.66 -8.75
CA GLY A 292 -17.78 -8.06 -9.05
C GLY A 292 -18.71 -6.89 -9.38
N ASN A 293 -18.25 -5.65 -9.28
CA ASN A 293 -19.02 -4.48 -9.70
C ASN A 293 -18.68 -4.10 -11.15
N ASP A 294 -19.66 -4.19 -12.05
CA ASP A 294 -19.54 -3.76 -13.45
C ASP A 294 -20.13 -2.37 -13.71
N GLY A 295 -20.68 -1.73 -12.68
CA GLY A 295 -21.40 -0.47 -12.75
C GLY A 295 -22.74 -0.53 -13.48
N LEU A 296 -23.34 -1.72 -13.63
CA LEU A 296 -24.64 -1.92 -14.29
C LEU A 296 -25.75 -2.36 -13.33
N HIS A 297 -25.43 -2.67 -12.07
CA HIS A 297 -26.36 -3.24 -11.08
C HIS A 297 -26.72 -2.25 -9.96
N LEU A 298 -26.79 -0.95 -10.27
CA LEU A 298 -27.22 0.06 -9.29
C LEU A 298 -28.65 -0.25 -8.81
N ASN A 299 -28.84 -0.39 -7.50
CA ASN A 299 -30.10 -0.82 -6.85
C ASN A 299 -30.58 -2.25 -7.26
N ASP A 300 -29.72 -3.05 -7.89
CA ASP A 300 -30.04 -4.40 -8.33
C ASP A 300 -29.13 -5.45 -7.66
N ASP A 301 -29.49 -6.72 -7.82
CA ASP A 301 -28.67 -7.86 -7.40
C ASP A 301 -27.52 -8.04 -8.39
N ILE A 302 -26.29 -8.25 -7.92
CA ILE A 302 -25.10 -8.38 -8.78
C ILE A 302 -25.16 -9.61 -9.70
N THR A 303 -26.08 -10.54 -9.41
CA THR A 303 -26.35 -11.75 -10.20
C THR A 303 -27.57 -11.63 -11.11
N ASP A 304 -28.30 -10.51 -11.09
CA ASP A 304 -29.39 -10.29 -12.03
C ASP A 304 -28.85 -10.05 -13.45
N GLY A 305 -29.53 -10.60 -14.45
CA GLY A 305 -29.08 -10.44 -15.84
C GLY A 305 -27.65 -10.97 -16.11
N SER A 306 -26.78 -10.09 -16.61
CA SER A 306 -25.41 -10.44 -17.03
C SER A 306 -24.40 -9.52 -16.38
N ASN A 307 -23.47 -10.10 -15.61
CA ASN A 307 -22.32 -9.43 -15.04
C ASN A 307 -21.05 -10.18 -15.44
N PHE A 308 -20.18 -9.53 -16.20
CA PHE A 308 -18.95 -10.11 -16.74
C PHE A 308 -17.68 -9.50 -16.11
N SER A 309 -17.82 -8.75 -15.02
CA SER A 309 -16.68 -8.15 -14.32
C SER A 309 -15.73 -9.20 -13.74
N VAL A 310 -16.25 -10.39 -13.40
CA VAL A 310 -15.50 -11.53 -12.89
C VAL A 310 -16.06 -12.84 -13.47
N PRO A 311 -15.33 -13.97 -13.43
CA PRO A 311 -15.86 -15.27 -13.80
C PRO A 311 -17.12 -15.65 -13.00
N ALA A 312 -18.07 -16.37 -13.62
CA ALA A 312 -19.38 -16.66 -13.02
C ALA A 312 -19.30 -17.38 -11.66
N ASN A 313 -18.32 -18.26 -11.46
CA ASN A 313 -18.09 -18.92 -10.18
C ASN A 313 -17.63 -17.94 -9.09
N VAL A 314 -16.84 -16.93 -9.46
CA VAL A 314 -16.40 -15.85 -8.56
C VAL A 314 -17.58 -14.94 -8.23
N LEU A 315 -18.40 -14.57 -9.21
CA LEU A 315 -19.60 -13.75 -8.98
C LEU A 315 -20.58 -14.43 -8.00
N THR A 316 -20.81 -15.73 -8.18
CA THR A 316 -21.63 -16.54 -7.27
C THR A 316 -21.00 -16.57 -5.86
N ALA A 317 -19.68 -16.70 -5.77
CA ALA A 317 -18.98 -16.66 -4.49
C ALA A 317 -19.10 -15.29 -3.80
N LEU A 318 -18.97 -14.18 -4.53
CA LEU A 318 -19.16 -12.83 -4.01
C LEU A 318 -20.57 -12.64 -3.44
N HIS A 319 -21.60 -12.99 -4.22
CA HIS A 319 -23.01 -12.91 -3.79
C HIS A 319 -23.31 -13.78 -2.57
N GLY A 320 -22.76 -15.00 -2.54
CA GLY A 320 -22.96 -15.95 -1.44
C GLY A 320 -22.13 -15.65 -0.19
N MET A 321 -21.03 -14.89 -0.31
CA MET A 321 -20.12 -14.61 0.79
C MET A 321 -20.66 -13.51 1.71
N SER A 322 -21.13 -12.40 1.16
CA SER A 322 -21.46 -11.18 1.92
C SER A 322 -22.47 -10.29 1.18
N ASP A 323 -23.18 -9.41 1.89
CA ASP A 323 -23.83 -8.21 1.30
C ASP A 323 -22.82 -7.21 0.75
N HIS A 324 -21.53 -7.34 1.09
CA HIS A 324 -20.48 -6.49 0.55
C HIS A 324 -19.72 -7.13 -0.62
N LEU A 325 -19.08 -6.29 -1.42
CA LEU A 325 -18.03 -6.64 -2.36
C LEU A 325 -16.65 -6.27 -1.77
N PRO A 326 -15.60 -7.07 -2.02
CA PRO A 326 -14.25 -6.72 -1.59
C PRO A 326 -13.69 -5.60 -2.45
N VAL A 327 -12.88 -4.76 -1.82
CA VAL A 327 -12.16 -3.66 -2.46
C VAL A 327 -10.67 -3.96 -2.41
N THR A 328 -9.97 -3.74 -3.52
CA THR A 328 -8.52 -3.93 -3.63
C THR A 328 -7.80 -2.68 -4.09
N LEU A 329 -6.53 -2.55 -3.68
CA LEU A 329 -5.58 -1.55 -4.17
C LEU A 329 -4.22 -2.24 -4.37
N GLU A 330 -3.52 -1.93 -5.47
CA GLU A 330 -2.15 -2.38 -5.70
C GLU A 330 -1.16 -1.27 -5.30
N LEU A 331 -0.03 -1.67 -4.75
CA LEU A 331 1.05 -0.79 -4.30
C LEU A 331 2.36 -1.29 -4.89
N ASP A 332 3.13 -0.40 -5.48
CA ASP A 332 4.51 -0.65 -5.84
C ASP A 332 5.41 -0.32 -4.64
N ILE A 333 6.22 -1.29 -4.24
CA ILE A 333 7.23 -1.18 -3.18
C ILE A 333 8.59 -1.16 -3.84
N GLN A 334 9.36 -0.12 -3.58
CA GLN A 334 10.75 -0.02 -4.03
C GLN A 334 11.58 -1.12 -3.36
N LYS A 335 12.17 -1.99 -4.18
CA LYS A 335 13.13 -2.98 -3.68
C LYS A 335 14.43 -2.27 -3.31
N MET A 336 15.11 -2.81 -2.32
CA MET A 336 16.46 -2.36 -2.01
C MET A 336 17.36 -2.65 -3.21
N SER A 337 17.87 -1.60 -3.84
CA SER A 337 18.94 -1.74 -4.82
C SER A 337 20.27 -1.74 -4.07
N VAL A 338 21.17 -2.68 -4.41
CA VAL A 338 22.60 -2.57 -4.03
C VAL A 338 23.22 -1.47 -4.89
N SER A 339 22.85 -0.23 -4.63
CA SER A 339 23.47 0.95 -5.19
C SER A 339 23.93 1.80 -4.02
N THR A 340 25.22 2.08 -3.95
CA THR A 340 25.69 3.26 -3.22
C THR A 340 24.93 4.46 -3.77
N GLU A 341 24.40 5.32 -2.91
CA GLU A 341 23.96 6.64 -3.38
C GLU A 341 25.10 7.25 -4.18
N GLU A 342 24.95 7.33 -5.50
CA GLU A 342 25.69 8.30 -6.27
C GLU A 342 25.08 9.63 -5.83
N ASN A 343 25.71 10.27 -4.85
CA ASN A 343 25.73 11.73 -4.81
C ASN A 343 26.39 12.16 -6.12
N SER A 344 25.61 12.16 -7.20
CA SER A 344 26.03 12.80 -8.42
C SER A 344 26.07 14.26 -8.07
N LEU A 345 27.27 14.78 -7.82
CA LEU A 345 27.54 16.15 -8.22
C LEU A 345 26.97 16.27 -9.62
N GLU A 346 25.96 17.14 -9.78
CA GLU A 346 25.32 17.46 -11.05
C GLU A 346 26.35 17.32 -12.18
N PRO A 347 26.12 16.49 -13.22
CA PRO A 347 27.16 16.05 -14.17
C PRO A 347 27.80 17.17 -15.02
N HIS A 348 27.56 18.43 -14.67
CA HIS A 348 28.00 19.64 -15.35
C HIS A 348 29.24 20.30 -14.72
N TYR A 349 29.84 19.73 -13.68
CA TYR A 349 30.96 20.40 -12.98
C TYR A 349 32.37 19.95 -13.37
N ILE A 350 32.60 18.77 -13.96
CA ILE A 350 33.96 18.38 -14.40
C ILE A 350 34.12 18.63 -15.90
N ARG A 351 35.14 19.41 -16.28
CA ARG A 351 35.50 19.63 -17.68
C ARG A 351 36.79 18.90 -18.00
N ILE A 352 36.74 18.07 -19.04
CA ILE A 352 37.91 17.42 -19.62
C ILE A 352 38.04 17.84 -21.07
N ALA A 353 39.17 18.47 -21.39
CA ALA A 353 39.48 18.93 -22.73
C ALA A 353 40.74 18.25 -23.25
N GLN A 354 40.68 17.64 -24.42
CA GLN A 354 41.88 17.20 -25.12
C GLN A 354 42.59 18.42 -25.70
N LEU A 355 43.83 18.65 -25.30
CA LEU A 355 44.65 19.78 -25.73
C LEU A 355 45.48 19.44 -26.96
N THR A 356 46.05 18.23 -26.98
CA THR A 356 46.82 17.66 -28.11
C THR A 356 46.52 16.17 -28.27
N SER A 357 47.15 15.47 -29.22
CA SER A 357 47.03 14.01 -29.33
C SER A 357 47.50 13.26 -28.07
N ASN A 358 48.38 13.88 -27.26
CA ASN A 358 49.05 13.25 -26.12
C ASN A 358 48.84 14.04 -24.82
N SER A 359 47.89 14.98 -24.76
CA SER A 359 47.61 15.71 -23.52
C SER A 359 46.14 16.09 -23.34
N ILE A 360 45.69 16.05 -22.08
CA ILE A 360 44.35 16.48 -21.66
C ILE A 360 44.44 17.44 -20.47
N ARG A 361 43.44 18.30 -20.34
CA ARG A 361 43.21 19.13 -19.16
C ARG A 361 42.01 18.60 -18.40
N VAL A 362 42.12 18.54 -17.08
CA VAL A 362 41.03 18.22 -16.16
C VAL A 362 40.83 19.42 -15.24
N GLU A 363 39.60 19.90 -15.12
CA GLU A 363 39.24 21.00 -14.22
C GLU A 363 37.84 20.82 -13.61
N TRP A 364 37.66 21.30 -12.38
CA TRP A 364 36.38 21.33 -11.66
C TRP A 364 36.26 22.66 -10.86
N PRO A 365 35.04 23.08 -10.47
CA PRO A 365 34.83 24.31 -9.74
C PRO A 365 35.57 24.36 -8.41
N GLU A 366 36.11 25.53 -8.06
CA GLU A 366 36.78 25.74 -6.77
C GLU A 366 35.82 25.52 -5.59
N ASN A 367 34.54 25.87 -5.75
CA ASN A 367 33.51 25.70 -4.71
C ASN A 367 33.14 24.23 -4.46
N ALA A 368 33.53 23.29 -5.31
CA ALA A 368 33.38 21.85 -5.05
C ALA A 368 34.46 21.29 -4.11
N GLY A 369 35.47 22.09 -3.75
CA GLY A 369 36.52 21.65 -2.83
C GLY A 369 37.66 20.88 -3.50
N ARG A 370 38.69 20.55 -2.70
CA ARG A 370 39.92 19.91 -3.18
C ARG A 370 39.67 18.43 -3.49
N ALA A 371 40.40 17.89 -4.47
CA ALA A 371 40.37 16.46 -4.76
C ALA A 371 41.50 15.73 -4.03
N ASN A 372 41.17 14.61 -3.39
CA ASN A 372 42.14 13.65 -2.86
C ASN A 372 42.79 12.86 -4.00
N SER A 373 42.02 12.51 -5.03
CA SER A 373 42.51 11.76 -6.19
C SER A 373 41.67 12.02 -7.44
N VAL A 374 42.32 11.91 -8.59
CA VAL A 374 41.68 11.80 -9.91
C VAL A 374 42.21 10.54 -10.59
N GLU A 375 41.32 9.61 -10.89
CA GLU A 375 41.63 8.35 -11.54
C GLU A 375 41.06 8.34 -12.95
N ILE A 376 41.84 7.89 -13.93
CA ILE A 376 41.38 7.68 -15.30
C ILE A 376 41.13 6.18 -15.47
N LEU A 377 39.93 5.82 -15.93
CA LEU A 377 39.48 4.46 -16.15
C LEU A 377 39.22 4.21 -17.64
N ASP A 378 39.56 3.01 -18.10
CA ASP A 378 39.08 2.50 -19.39
C ASP A 378 37.62 2.01 -19.28
N LEU A 379 36.99 1.67 -20.42
CA LEU A 379 35.59 1.21 -20.46
C LEU A 379 35.33 -0.11 -19.72
N ASN A 380 36.39 -0.86 -19.37
CA ASN A 380 36.27 -2.08 -18.56
C ASN A 380 36.38 -1.78 -17.06
N GLY A 381 36.45 -0.50 -16.67
CA GLY A 381 36.58 -0.08 -15.27
C GLY A 381 37.99 -0.23 -14.69
N ARG A 382 39.01 -0.50 -15.52
CA ARG A 382 40.39 -0.58 -15.04
C ARG A 382 40.99 0.82 -14.92
N VAL A 383 41.59 1.11 -13.78
CA VAL A 383 42.35 2.35 -13.54
C VAL A 383 43.65 2.31 -14.34
N ILE A 384 43.82 3.27 -15.26
CA ILE A 384 44.99 3.40 -16.14
C ILE A 384 45.89 4.58 -15.78
N ASN A 385 45.42 5.52 -14.96
CA ASN A 385 46.24 6.60 -14.41
C ASN A 385 45.61 7.11 -13.10
N VAL A 386 46.45 7.58 -12.16
CA VAL A 386 46.03 8.17 -10.88
C VAL A 386 46.83 9.44 -10.64
N ILE A 387 46.14 10.52 -10.32
CA ILE A 387 46.71 11.83 -10.04
C ILE A 387 46.24 12.29 -8.66
N HIS A 388 47.14 12.87 -7.87
CA HIS A 388 46.82 13.55 -6.62
C HIS A 388 47.04 15.06 -6.84
N PRO A 389 46.00 15.82 -7.19
CA PRO A 389 46.16 17.21 -7.62
C PRO A 389 46.22 18.18 -6.45
N ASP A 390 47.15 19.14 -6.51
CA ASP A 390 47.22 20.24 -5.54
C ASP A 390 46.26 21.41 -5.88
N THR A 391 45.69 21.41 -7.09
CA THR A 391 44.86 22.48 -7.65
C THR A 391 43.61 21.94 -8.34
N HIS A 392 42.55 22.76 -8.45
CA HIS A 392 41.29 22.43 -9.12
C HIS A 392 41.37 22.27 -10.65
N ARG A 393 42.58 22.43 -11.19
CA ARG A 393 42.88 22.34 -12.62
C ARG A 393 44.30 21.82 -12.79
N PHE A 394 44.48 20.84 -13.65
CA PHE A 394 45.80 20.33 -14.03
C PHE A 394 45.78 19.75 -15.45
N GLU A 395 46.97 19.51 -16.00
CA GLU A 395 47.15 18.90 -17.32
C GLU A 395 47.93 17.58 -17.17
N ILE A 396 47.53 16.58 -17.95
CA ILE A 396 48.24 15.32 -18.09
C ILE A 396 48.90 15.36 -19.46
N HIS A 397 50.23 15.20 -19.48
CA HIS A 397 51.04 15.16 -20.69
C HIS A 397 51.54 13.75 -20.98
N ASP A 398 52.15 13.56 -22.16
CA ASP A 398 52.78 12.30 -22.60
C ASP A 398 51.87 11.06 -22.56
N ILE A 399 50.58 11.28 -22.82
CA ILE A 399 49.57 10.22 -22.83
C ILE A 399 49.80 9.28 -24.01
N ASN A 400 50.02 8.00 -23.73
CA ASN A 400 50.16 6.93 -24.72
C ASN A 400 48.92 6.02 -24.84
N TRP A 401 47.78 6.45 -24.30
CA TRP A 401 46.56 5.64 -24.29
C TRP A 401 45.99 5.49 -25.71
N PRO A 402 45.40 4.33 -26.05
CA PRO A 402 44.68 4.15 -27.31
C PRO A 402 43.58 5.21 -27.54
N THR A 403 43.24 5.47 -28.80
CA THR A 403 42.06 6.27 -29.13
C THR A 403 40.80 5.55 -28.63
N GLY A 404 39.95 6.23 -27.87
CA GLY A 404 38.83 5.60 -27.19
C GLY A 404 38.10 6.50 -26.19
N ILE A 405 37.08 5.94 -25.56
CA ILE A 405 36.32 6.60 -24.49
C ILE A 405 36.94 6.21 -23.15
N TYR A 406 37.08 7.20 -22.27
CA TYR A 406 37.62 7.08 -20.93
C TYR A 406 36.69 7.75 -19.93
N VAL A 407 36.80 7.35 -18.66
CA VAL A 407 36.09 7.97 -17.54
C VAL A 407 37.12 8.53 -16.58
N ALA A 408 36.98 9.78 -16.16
CA ALA A 408 37.69 10.30 -15.01
C ALA A 408 36.80 10.18 -13.77
N ARG A 409 37.31 9.59 -12.70
CA ARG A 409 36.71 9.56 -11.36
C ARG A 409 37.48 10.52 -10.46
N ILE A 410 36.82 11.54 -9.94
CA ILE A 410 37.40 12.51 -8.99
C ILE A 410 36.83 12.21 -7.61
N THR A 411 37.71 11.96 -6.64
CA THR A 411 37.35 11.79 -5.23
C THR A 411 37.73 13.06 -4.49
N LEU A 412 36.75 13.78 -3.97
CA LEU A 412 36.91 15.02 -3.23
C LEU A 412 37.32 14.77 -1.77
N ALA A 413 37.88 15.79 -1.13
CA ALA A 413 38.37 15.72 0.25
C ALA A 413 37.25 15.48 1.28
N ASN A 414 36.02 15.86 0.95
CA ASN A 414 34.81 15.59 1.75
C ASN A 414 34.25 14.16 1.55
N GLY A 415 34.87 13.34 0.69
CA GLY A 415 34.43 11.97 0.39
C GLY A 415 33.47 11.86 -0.80
N GLU A 416 33.03 12.97 -1.38
CA GLU A 416 32.18 12.95 -2.59
C GLU A 416 32.97 12.45 -3.80
N VAL A 417 32.28 11.76 -4.71
CA VAL A 417 32.86 11.20 -5.94
C VAL A 417 32.10 11.74 -7.15
N ALA A 418 32.83 12.16 -8.17
CA ALA A 418 32.25 12.62 -9.42
C ALA A 418 32.90 11.98 -10.64
N PHE A 419 32.12 11.78 -11.70
CA PHE A 419 32.54 11.12 -12.93
C PHE A 419 32.42 12.03 -14.15
N ALA A 420 33.39 11.95 -15.05
CA ALA A 420 33.34 12.62 -16.35
C ALA A 420 33.79 11.70 -17.47
N LYS A 421 32.93 11.54 -18.49
CA LYS A 421 33.26 10.79 -19.71
C LYS A 421 33.95 11.72 -20.71
N PHE A 422 35.05 11.26 -21.31
CA PHE A 422 35.73 11.98 -22.37
C PHE A 422 36.26 11.03 -23.44
N MET A 423 36.50 11.57 -24.63
CA MET A 423 37.07 10.84 -25.75
C MET A 423 38.50 11.31 -25.98
N LYS A 424 39.45 10.39 -25.96
CA LYS A 424 40.81 10.63 -26.46
C LYS A 424 40.82 10.28 -27.94
N ARG A 425 41.00 11.28 -28.78
CA ARG A 425 41.09 11.17 -30.24
C ARG A 425 42.51 10.85 -30.67
#